data_AF-A0A535QPI1-F1
#
_entry.id   AF-A0A535QPI1-F1
#
_cell.length_a   1.000
_cell.length_b   1.000
_cell.length_c   1.000
_cell.angle_alpha   90.00
_cell.angle_beta   90.00
_cell.angle_gamma   90.00
#
_symmetry.space_group_name_H-M   'P 1'
#
loop_
_entity.id
_entity.type
_entity.pdbx_description
1 polymer ?
#
loop_
_entity_poly.entity_id
_entity_poly.type
_entity_poly.pdbx_seq_one_letter_code
_entity_poly.pdbx_strand_id
1 'polypeptide(L)'
;MLRGDWVTAGQWLLLLLAASAATFAAGSVLNGRLYMAGWIQAVPPRRRHAAARVRRSKGALPLLSPVLAAVVIKDWRMRTRDLAQLVRFIMPVVFLFIIFGLRFPRELGAVRSLGGGPPAAMIGLIPAWILLFSLSISLGLSAVSLEGKSIWVYVASPNSTMRFLQAKCWSTALPVAALVALAALAAEIIIRPGWLWAVTAVVLAVAEAIAVTTLMVGIGAVFARFDWTDARRMMHPVGVFIGMGLFSIISIASALLLVISMALAAVTRFPLFTTWLAAMTIAVGGAIAVAALGILFGNQHLRGLEVG
;
A
#
# COMPACT_ATOMS: atom_id res chain seq x y z
N MET A 1 17.58 -45.52 -0.66
CA MET A 1 17.45 -46.31 0.59
C MET A 1 16.55 -45.54 1.55
N LEU A 2 15.23 -45.73 1.45
CA LEU A 2 14.25 -45.25 2.43
C LEU A 2 14.09 -46.34 3.49
N ARG A 3 14.76 -46.21 4.64
CA ARG A 3 14.47 -47.04 5.81
C ARG A 3 13.08 -46.64 6.31
N GLY A 4 12.12 -47.54 6.17
CA GLY A 4 10.75 -47.36 6.61
C GLY A 4 10.64 -47.40 8.14
N ASP A 5 10.98 -46.30 8.80
CA ASP A 5 10.62 -46.07 10.19
C ASP A 5 9.16 -45.61 10.26
N TRP A 6 8.23 -46.53 9.99
CA TRP A 6 6.78 -46.34 10.10
C TRP A 6 6.37 -45.76 11.46
N VAL A 7 7.17 -46.01 12.49
CA VAL A 7 7.02 -45.45 13.84
C VAL A 7 7.26 -43.94 13.85
N THR A 8 8.31 -43.45 13.19
CA THR A 8 8.56 -42.00 13.09
C THR A 8 7.51 -41.32 12.21
N ALA A 9 7.08 -41.95 11.12
CA ALA A 9 5.99 -41.44 10.29
C ALA A 9 4.67 -41.34 11.09
N GLY A 10 4.37 -42.33 11.93
CA GLY A 10 3.22 -42.32 12.83
C GLY A 10 3.29 -41.20 13.89
N GLN A 11 4.47 -40.97 14.47
CA GLN A 11 4.69 -39.87 15.43
C GLN A 11 4.49 -38.49 14.78
N TRP A 12 5.04 -38.28 13.57
CA TRP A 12 4.83 -37.04 12.83
C TRP A 12 3.37 -36.83 12.43
N LEU A 13 2.68 -37.88 12.01
CA LEU A 13 1.27 -37.82 11.65
C LEU A 13 0.39 -37.49 12.87
N LEU A 14 0.69 -38.07 14.04
CA LEU A 14 0.02 -37.74 15.30
C LEU A 14 0.28 -36.30 15.74
N LEU A 15 1.52 -35.82 15.63
CA LEU A 15 1.84 -34.41 15.94
C LEU A 15 1.13 -33.44 15.00
N LEU A 16 1.06 -33.75 13.71
CA LEU A 16 0.36 -32.92 12.72
C LEU A 16 -1.16 -32.93 12.94
N LEU A 17 -1.74 -34.08 13.28
CA LEU A 17 -3.15 -34.19 13.65
C LEU A 17 -3.45 -33.42 14.93
N ALA A 18 -2.60 -33.54 15.96
CA ALA A 18 -2.75 -32.79 17.20
C ALA A 18 -2.65 -31.26 16.97
N ALA A 19 -1.70 -30.81 16.15
CA ALA A 19 -1.56 -29.41 15.78
C ALA A 19 -2.75 -28.90 14.95
N SER A 20 -3.27 -29.72 14.04
CA SER A 20 -4.46 -29.40 13.24
C SER A 20 -5.72 -29.32 14.10
N ALA A 21 -5.88 -30.25 15.04
CA ALA A 21 -6.99 -30.24 15.99
C ALA A 21 -6.91 -29.03 16.94
N ALA A 22 -5.72 -28.69 17.44
CA ALA A 22 -5.50 -27.54 18.30
C ALA A 22 -5.81 -26.21 17.58
N THR A 23 -5.37 -26.06 16.33
CA THR A 23 -5.67 -24.85 15.53
C THR A 23 -7.15 -24.76 15.17
N PHE A 24 -7.80 -25.88 14.87
CA PHE A 24 -9.25 -25.93 14.63
C PHE A 24 -10.06 -25.59 15.88
N ALA A 25 -9.69 -26.14 17.05
CA ALA A 25 -10.34 -25.85 18.32
C ALA A 25 -10.11 -24.39 18.77
N ALA A 26 -8.90 -23.87 18.61
CA ALA A 26 -8.62 -22.46 18.86
C ALA A 26 -9.47 -21.57 17.95
N GLY A 27 -9.56 -21.92 16.66
CA GLY A 27 -10.38 -21.23 15.66
C GLY A 27 -11.87 -21.22 16.01
N SER A 28 -12.44 -22.35 16.46
CA SER A 28 -13.86 -22.45 16.81
C SER A 28 -14.21 -21.66 18.07
N VAL A 29 -13.35 -21.69 19.09
CA VAL A 29 -13.52 -20.90 20.33
C VAL A 29 -13.40 -19.40 20.06
N LEU A 30 -12.41 -18.99 19.26
CA LEU A 30 -12.24 -17.60 18.83
C LEU A 30 -13.43 -17.13 17.99
N ASN A 31 -13.92 -17.95 17.07
CA ASN A 31 -15.06 -17.61 16.23
C ASN A 31 -16.32 -17.42 17.08
N GLY A 32 -16.60 -18.28 18.06
CA GLY A 32 -17.75 -18.10 18.96
C GLY A 32 -17.69 -16.79 19.76
N ARG A 33 -16.50 -16.43 20.26
CA ARG A 33 -16.29 -15.18 21.02
C ARG A 33 -16.34 -13.93 20.15
N LEU A 34 -15.73 -13.97 18.97
CA LEU A 34 -15.71 -12.85 18.03
C LEU A 34 -17.06 -12.65 17.34
N TYR A 35 -17.81 -13.73 17.10
CA TYR A 35 -19.16 -13.68 16.54
C TYR A 35 -20.14 -13.01 17.51
N MET A 36 -20.10 -13.39 18.79
CA MET A 36 -20.94 -12.74 19.82
C MET A 36 -20.53 -11.27 20.06
N ALA A 37 -19.23 -10.97 20.06
CA ALA A 37 -18.73 -9.59 20.18
C ALA A 37 -19.11 -8.73 18.95
N GLY A 38 -19.09 -9.31 17.75
CA GLY A 38 -19.49 -8.66 16.50
C GLY A 38 -21.01 -8.46 16.39
N TRP A 39 -21.81 -9.40 16.90
CA TRP A 39 -23.27 -9.32 16.88
C TRP A 39 -23.81 -8.16 17.71
N ILE A 40 -23.20 -7.87 18.87
CA ILE A 40 -23.56 -6.73 19.72
C ILE A 40 -23.21 -5.40 19.04
N GLN A 41 -22.21 -5.38 18.15
CA GLN A 41 -21.85 -4.19 17.35
C GLN A 41 -22.69 -4.04 16.07
N ALA A 42 -23.38 -5.10 15.64
CA ALA A 42 -24.27 -5.09 14.47
C ALA A 42 -25.69 -4.60 14.79
N VAL A 43 -26.06 -4.46 16.08
CA VAL A 43 -27.28 -3.76 16.48
C VAL A 43 -27.08 -2.27 16.20
N PRO A 44 -27.85 -1.64 15.29
CA PRO A 44 -27.69 -0.22 15.00
C PRO A 44 -27.91 0.58 16.29
N PRO A 45 -26.93 1.34 16.79
CA PRO A 45 -27.17 2.18 17.94
C PRO A 45 -28.29 3.16 17.58
N ARG A 46 -29.36 3.16 18.38
CA ARG A 46 -30.49 4.10 18.29
C ARG A 46 -29.90 5.50 18.14
N ARG A 47 -30.14 6.14 16.98
CA ARG A 47 -29.54 7.42 16.58
C ARG A 47 -29.75 8.48 17.66
N ARG A 48 -28.81 8.61 18.59
CA ARG A 48 -28.66 9.82 19.39
C ARG A 48 -28.07 10.85 18.43
N HIS A 49 -28.88 11.84 18.09
CA HIS A 49 -28.45 13.08 17.48
C HIS A 49 -27.53 13.80 18.48
N ALA A 50 -26.29 13.33 18.61
CA ALA A 50 -25.23 14.10 19.22
C ALA A 50 -24.89 15.18 18.21
N ALA A 51 -25.40 16.39 18.44
CA ALA A 51 -24.98 17.59 17.74
C ALA A 51 -23.44 17.58 17.70
N ALA A 52 -22.90 17.44 16.49
CA ALA A 52 -21.46 17.37 16.30
C ALA A 52 -20.86 18.71 16.70
N ARG A 53 -20.35 18.82 17.93
CA ARG A 53 -19.38 19.87 18.26
C ARG A 53 -18.19 19.64 17.34
N VAL A 54 -18.10 20.46 16.31
CA VAL A 54 -16.92 20.60 15.44
C VAL A 54 -15.78 21.09 16.33
N ARG A 55 -15.11 20.15 16.99
CA ARG A 55 -13.87 20.43 17.71
C ARG A 55 -12.83 20.65 16.63
N ARG A 56 -12.63 21.92 16.25
CA ARG A 56 -11.51 22.39 15.43
C ARG A 56 -10.23 21.81 16.03
N SER A 57 -9.74 20.70 15.47
CA SER A 57 -8.44 20.16 15.82
C SER A 57 -7.40 21.09 15.21
N LYS A 58 -6.95 22.06 16.01
CA LYS A 58 -5.68 22.73 15.78
C LYS A 58 -4.57 21.71 16.09
N GLY A 59 -4.17 20.95 15.09
CA GLY A 59 -3.08 19.96 15.17
C GLY A 59 -2.72 19.54 13.74
N ALA A 60 -1.80 20.27 13.12
CA ALA A 60 -0.37 19.95 13.07
C ALA A 60 -0.03 18.91 11.99
N LEU A 61 -0.36 19.23 10.74
CA LEU A 61 0.39 18.80 9.55
C LEU A 61 0.73 20.10 8.78
N PRO A 62 1.95 20.64 8.90
CA PRO A 62 2.28 21.99 8.41
C PRO A 62 2.27 22.14 6.88
N LEU A 63 2.06 21.06 6.12
CA LEU A 63 2.11 21.04 4.65
C LEU A 63 0.75 20.85 3.96
N LEU A 64 -0.34 20.66 4.71
CA LEU A 64 -1.68 20.39 4.17
C LEU A 64 -2.69 21.44 4.62
N SER A 65 -3.59 21.84 3.71
CA SER A 65 -4.67 22.74 4.08
C SER A 65 -5.49 22.13 5.24
N PRO A 66 -5.98 22.94 6.20
CA PRO A 66 -6.71 22.42 7.37
C PRO A 66 -7.92 21.54 6.99
N VAL A 67 -8.50 21.79 5.82
CA VAL A 67 -9.62 21.03 5.26
C VAL A 67 -9.14 19.67 4.75
N LEU A 68 -8.01 19.61 4.04
CA LEU A 68 -7.41 18.34 3.60
C LEU A 68 -7.00 17.49 4.80
N ALA A 69 -6.35 18.07 5.80
CA ALA A 69 -5.97 17.35 7.02
C ALA A 69 -7.18 16.77 7.76
N ALA A 70 -8.30 17.51 7.82
CA ALA A 70 -9.54 17.01 8.42
C ALA A 70 -10.13 15.82 7.65
N VAL A 71 -10.08 15.83 6.32
CA VAL A 71 -10.53 14.71 5.48
C VAL A 71 -9.63 13.49 5.68
N VAL A 72 -8.31 13.67 5.71
CA VAL A 72 -7.35 12.58 5.96
C VAL A 72 -7.57 11.94 7.33
N ILE A 73 -7.72 12.76 8.38
CA ILE A 73 -7.98 12.26 9.75
C ILE A 73 -9.33 11.53 9.82
N LYS A 74 -10.36 12.05 9.13
CA LYS A 74 -11.69 11.39 9.05
C LYS A 74 -11.56 10.02 8.40
N ASP A 75 -10.95 9.94 7.22
CA ASP A 75 -10.82 8.69 6.46
C ASP A 75 -10.01 7.66 7.24
N TRP A 76 -8.95 8.07 7.94
CA TRP A 76 -8.17 7.16 8.76
C TRP A 76 -8.94 6.64 9.97
N ARG A 77 -9.69 7.50 10.66
CA ARG A 77 -10.57 7.08 11.76
C ARG A 77 -11.64 6.11 11.28
N MET A 78 -12.21 6.30 10.10
CA MET A 78 -13.14 5.33 9.51
C MET A 78 -12.45 4.00 9.21
N ARG A 79 -11.25 4.03 8.63
CA ARG A 79 -10.44 2.84 8.32
C ARG A 79 -10.10 2.01 9.56
N THR A 80 -9.80 2.66 10.68
CA THR A 80 -9.56 1.96 11.97
C THR A 80 -10.82 1.40 12.62
N ARG A 81 -12.00 1.88 12.24
CA ARG A 81 -13.29 1.38 12.77
C ARG A 81 -13.84 0.22 11.96
N ASP A 82 -13.52 0.15 10.67
CA ASP A 82 -13.88 -0.98 9.82
C ASP A 82 -12.80 -2.07 9.88
N LEU A 83 -13.11 -3.17 10.58
CA LEU A 83 -12.20 -4.30 10.77
C LEU A 83 -11.76 -4.89 9.42
N ALA A 84 -12.61 -4.89 8.39
CA ALA A 84 -12.25 -5.43 7.08
C ALA A 84 -11.17 -4.57 6.38
N GLN A 85 -11.25 -3.25 6.53
CA GLN A 85 -10.24 -2.33 5.97
C GLN A 85 -8.95 -2.37 6.77
N LEU A 86 -9.06 -2.48 8.10
CA LEU A 86 -7.90 -2.62 8.98
C LEU A 86 -7.13 -3.90 8.68
N VAL A 87 -7.81 -5.03 8.47
CA VAL A 87 -7.17 -6.31 8.10
C VAL A 87 -6.47 -6.21 6.74
N ARG A 88 -7.09 -5.60 5.73
CA ARG A 88 -6.43 -5.39 4.41
C ARG A 88 -5.18 -4.53 4.50
N PHE A 89 -5.14 -3.60 5.45
CA PHE A 89 -3.98 -2.75 5.69
C PHE A 89 -2.88 -3.45 6.50
N ILE A 90 -3.24 -4.16 7.58
CA ILE A 90 -2.29 -4.80 8.50
C ILE A 90 -1.68 -6.05 7.88
N MET A 91 -2.43 -6.84 7.12
CA MET A 91 -1.97 -8.13 6.61
C MET A 91 -0.68 -8.03 5.78
N PRO A 92 -0.55 -7.12 4.80
CA PRO A 92 0.68 -6.97 4.03
C PRO A 92 1.88 -6.57 4.89
N VAL A 93 1.66 -5.72 5.90
CA VAL A 93 2.70 -5.26 6.82
C VAL A 93 3.21 -6.40 7.69
N VAL A 94 2.29 -7.17 8.29
CA VAL A 94 2.62 -8.33 9.11
C VAL A 94 3.31 -9.41 8.28
N PHE A 95 2.78 -9.69 7.08
CA PHE A 95 3.36 -10.67 6.17
C PHE A 95 4.79 -10.31 5.78
N LEU A 96 5.04 -9.03 5.44
CA LEU A 96 6.38 -8.55 5.15
C LEU A 96 7.28 -8.73 6.37
N PHE A 97 6.84 -8.30 7.56
CA PHE A 97 7.65 -8.40 8.77
C PHE A 97 8.00 -9.85 9.12
N ILE A 98 7.08 -10.79 8.94
CA ILE A 98 7.33 -12.21 9.17
C ILE A 98 8.32 -12.76 8.16
N ILE A 99 8.11 -12.56 6.86
CA ILE A 99 9.00 -13.10 5.83
C ILE A 99 10.39 -12.48 5.93
N PHE A 100 10.44 -11.16 6.05
CA PHE A 100 11.69 -10.44 6.14
C PHE A 100 12.38 -10.78 7.47
N GLY A 101 11.68 -10.72 8.61
CA GLY A 101 12.26 -11.09 9.90
C GLY A 101 12.83 -12.51 9.95
N LEU A 102 12.16 -13.49 9.33
CA LEU A 102 12.58 -14.89 9.36
C LEU A 102 13.66 -15.24 8.32
N ARG A 103 13.55 -14.74 7.08
CA ARG A 103 14.46 -15.12 5.99
C ARG A 103 15.67 -14.21 5.84
N PHE A 104 15.55 -12.95 6.25
CA PHE A 104 16.58 -11.96 5.98
C PHE A 104 17.94 -12.26 6.63
N PRO A 105 18.07 -12.86 7.84
CA PRO A 105 19.37 -13.25 8.39
C PRO A 105 20.18 -14.18 7.47
N ARG A 106 19.50 -15.05 6.73
CA ARG A 106 20.13 -15.98 5.79
C ARG A 106 20.58 -15.28 4.51
N GLU A 107 19.74 -14.39 3.99
CA GLU A 107 20.02 -13.64 2.75
C GLU A 107 21.00 -12.48 2.98
N LEU A 108 21.11 -11.98 4.21
CA LEU A 108 21.99 -10.87 4.57
C LEU A 108 23.46 -11.14 4.27
N GLY A 109 23.92 -12.39 4.44
CA GLY A 109 25.29 -12.78 4.08
C GLY A 109 25.56 -12.64 2.59
N ALA A 110 24.60 -13.08 1.75
CA ALA A 110 24.68 -12.95 0.30
C ALA A 110 24.63 -11.49 -0.14
N VAL A 111 23.72 -10.68 0.43
CA VAL A 111 23.60 -9.26 0.07
C VAL A 111 24.84 -8.47 0.51
N ARG A 112 25.42 -8.76 1.69
CA ARG A 112 26.66 -8.11 2.14
C ARG A 112 27.87 -8.50 1.30
N SER A 113 27.88 -9.69 0.71
CA SER A 113 28.95 -10.11 -0.20
C SER A 113 29.01 -9.30 -1.50
N LEU A 114 27.92 -8.61 -1.87
CA LEU A 114 27.88 -7.66 -3.00
C LEU A 114 28.64 -6.35 -2.70
N GLY A 115 29.06 -6.13 -1.46
CA GLY A 115 29.74 -4.92 -1.03
C GLY A 115 28.83 -3.69 -0.92
N GLY A 116 29.44 -2.54 -0.69
CA GLY A 116 28.73 -1.25 -0.73
C GLY A 116 28.53 -0.78 -2.16
N GLY A 117 27.34 -0.28 -2.49
CA GLY A 117 27.04 0.25 -3.83
C GLY A 117 25.57 0.20 -4.23
N PRO A 118 25.26 0.64 -5.45
CA PRO A 118 23.89 0.71 -5.97
C PRO A 118 23.15 -0.65 -6.00
N PRO A 119 23.77 -1.81 -6.31
CA PRO A 119 23.07 -3.10 -6.28
C PRO A 119 22.50 -3.46 -4.92
N ALA A 120 23.28 -3.19 -3.87
CA ALA A 120 22.86 -3.48 -2.49
C ALA A 120 21.69 -2.58 -2.07
N ALA A 121 21.65 -1.32 -2.51
CA ALA A 121 20.50 -0.43 -2.32
C ALA A 121 19.27 -0.89 -3.12
N MET A 122 19.44 -1.35 -4.35
CA MET A 122 18.32 -1.92 -5.14
C MET A 122 17.67 -3.12 -4.45
N ILE A 123 18.48 -4.00 -3.86
CA ILE A 123 17.97 -5.15 -3.08
C ILE A 123 17.25 -4.69 -1.82
N GLY A 124 17.73 -3.63 -1.17
CA GLY A 124 17.06 -3.01 -0.01
C GLY A 124 15.66 -2.47 -0.31
N LEU A 125 15.40 -2.10 -1.56
CA LEU A 125 14.09 -1.62 -1.99
C LEU A 125 13.03 -2.71 -2.17
N ILE A 126 13.41 -3.97 -2.38
CA ILE A 126 12.49 -5.09 -2.60
C ILE A 126 11.35 -5.17 -1.56
N PRO A 127 11.61 -5.17 -0.24
CA PRO A 127 10.54 -5.21 0.76
C PRO A 127 9.61 -3.99 0.67
N ALA A 128 10.16 -2.82 0.38
CA ALA A 128 9.41 -1.58 0.24
C ALA A 128 8.49 -1.63 -1.00
N TRP A 129 8.97 -2.20 -2.12
CA TRP A 129 8.18 -2.42 -3.34
C TRP A 129 7.03 -3.40 -3.14
N ILE A 130 7.25 -4.49 -2.40
CA ILE A 130 6.19 -5.48 -2.08
C ILE A 130 5.08 -4.82 -1.24
N LEU A 131 5.48 -4.05 -0.22
CA LEU A 131 4.53 -3.26 0.58
C LEU A 131 3.78 -2.25 -0.28
N LEU A 132 4.51 -1.54 -1.13
CA LEU A 132 3.94 -0.52 -2.00
C LEU A 132 2.87 -1.13 -2.92
N PHE A 133 3.16 -2.25 -3.56
CA PHE A 133 2.21 -2.97 -4.41
C PHE A 133 0.91 -3.28 -3.66
N SER A 134 1.05 -3.96 -2.52
CA SER A 134 -0.11 -4.47 -1.78
C SER A 134 -0.98 -3.35 -1.22
N LEU A 135 -0.35 -2.32 -0.66
CA LEU A 135 -1.06 -1.19 -0.08
C LEU A 135 -1.66 -0.27 -1.15
N SER A 136 -0.98 -0.04 -2.26
CA SER A 136 -1.49 0.83 -3.34
C SER A 136 -2.75 0.26 -3.97
N ILE A 137 -2.80 -1.05 -4.21
CA ILE A 137 -4.00 -1.73 -4.72
C ILE A 137 -5.11 -1.67 -3.69
N SER A 138 -4.82 -2.06 -2.44
CA SER A 138 -5.84 -2.20 -1.41
C SER A 138 -6.44 -0.86 -0.99
N LEU A 139 -5.63 0.18 -0.83
CA LEU A 139 -6.05 1.50 -0.37
C LEU A 139 -6.37 2.46 -1.52
N GLY A 140 -5.59 2.43 -2.60
CA GLY A 140 -5.74 3.36 -3.71
C GLY A 140 -6.99 3.06 -4.54
N LEU A 141 -7.13 1.83 -5.06
CA LEU A 141 -8.26 1.46 -5.91
C LEU A 141 -9.61 1.51 -5.18
N SER A 142 -9.59 1.33 -3.85
CA SER A 142 -10.80 1.34 -3.03
C SER A 142 -11.16 2.74 -2.52
N ALA A 143 -10.26 3.73 -2.60
CA ALA A 143 -10.39 5.04 -1.97
C ALA A 143 -11.67 5.80 -2.36
N VAL A 144 -12.05 5.72 -3.64
CA VAL A 144 -13.23 6.41 -4.18
C VAL A 144 -14.49 5.59 -3.93
N SER A 145 -14.43 4.27 -4.15
CA SER A 145 -15.55 3.36 -3.87
C SER A 145 -15.98 3.39 -2.39
N LEU A 146 -15.08 3.72 -1.46
CA LEU A 146 -15.38 3.86 -0.03
C LEU A 146 -16.45 4.92 0.29
N GLU A 147 -16.65 5.91 -0.57
CA GLU A 147 -17.75 6.87 -0.38
C GLU A 147 -19.12 6.22 -0.59
N GLY A 148 -19.21 5.15 -1.39
CA GLY A 148 -20.46 4.45 -1.65
C GLY A 148 -21.61 5.40 -2.00
N LYS A 149 -22.75 5.26 -1.31
CA LYS A 149 -23.96 6.08 -1.54
C LYS A 149 -23.81 7.55 -1.08
N SER A 150 -22.82 7.90 -0.26
CA SER A 150 -22.63 9.32 0.14
C SER A 150 -21.99 10.18 -0.94
N ILE A 151 -21.53 9.59 -2.05
CA ILE A 151 -20.99 10.33 -3.19
C ILE A 151 -22.01 11.34 -3.76
N TRP A 152 -23.30 10.98 -3.78
CA TRP A 152 -24.37 11.83 -4.30
C TRP A 152 -24.56 13.12 -3.49
N VAL A 153 -24.32 13.07 -2.18
CA VAL A 153 -24.33 14.25 -1.32
C VAL A 153 -23.14 15.16 -1.63
N TYR A 154 -21.99 14.58 -2.00
CA TYR A 154 -20.82 15.35 -2.41
C TYR A 154 -21.00 15.99 -3.78
N VAL A 155 -21.56 15.25 -4.75
CA VAL A 155 -21.90 15.76 -6.10
C VAL A 155 -22.90 16.92 -6.03
N ALA A 156 -23.87 16.86 -5.11
CA ALA A 156 -24.81 17.96 -4.88
C ALA A 156 -24.17 19.19 -4.19
N SER A 157 -22.94 19.08 -3.69
CA SER A 157 -22.23 20.18 -3.05
C SER A 157 -21.47 21.02 -4.09
N PRO A 158 -21.29 22.34 -3.88
CA PRO A 158 -20.57 23.21 -4.82
C PRO A 158 -19.05 22.98 -4.85
N ASN A 159 -18.58 21.81 -4.39
CA ASN A 159 -17.17 21.47 -4.35
C ASN A 159 -16.74 20.79 -5.64
N SER A 160 -15.63 21.23 -6.20
CA SER A 160 -15.04 20.58 -7.38
C SER A 160 -14.65 19.13 -7.11
N THR A 161 -14.96 18.24 -8.05
CA THR A 161 -14.55 16.82 -8.11
C THR A 161 -13.02 16.64 -8.00
N MET A 162 -12.24 17.58 -8.56
CA MET A 162 -10.78 17.55 -8.49
C MET A 162 -10.25 17.69 -7.05
N ARG A 163 -10.86 18.56 -6.23
CA ARG A 163 -10.48 18.70 -4.81
C ARG A 163 -10.80 17.44 -4.00
N PHE A 164 -11.87 16.74 -4.35
CA PHE A 164 -12.20 15.45 -3.76
C PHE A 164 -11.12 14.40 -4.06
N LEU A 165 -10.76 14.25 -5.33
CA LEU A 165 -9.72 13.30 -5.74
C LEU A 165 -8.37 13.62 -5.10
N GLN A 166 -7.98 14.90 -5.06
CA GLN A 166 -6.76 15.31 -4.36
C GLN A 166 -6.79 14.94 -2.88
N ALA A 167 -7.91 15.19 -2.18
CA ALA A 167 -8.05 14.81 -0.78
C ALA A 167 -7.90 13.30 -0.58
N LYS A 168 -8.48 12.49 -1.48
CA LYS A 168 -8.33 11.03 -1.46
C LYS A 168 -6.89 10.59 -1.73
N CYS A 169 -6.22 11.19 -2.72
CA CYS A 169 -4.80 10.94 -2.99
C CYS A 169 -3.93 11.21 -1.76
N TRP A 170 -4.12 12.34 -1.08
CA TRP A 170 -3.38 12.62 0.16
C TRP A 170 -3.72 11.65 1.30
N SER A 171 -4.98 11.21 1.41
CA SER A 171 -5.41 10.27 2.44
C SER A 171 -4.83 8.85 2.28
N THR A 172 -4.46 8.47 1.05
CA THR A 172 -3.87 7.16 0.74
C THR A 172 -2.36 7.24 0.62
N ALA A 173 -1.83 8.26 -0.06
CA ALA A 173 -0.40 8.44 -0.28
C ALA A 173 0.38 8.60 1.03
N LEU A 174 -0.13 9.38 1.99
CA LEU A 174 0.56 9.60 3.27
C LEU A 174 0.86 8.32 4.06
N PRO A 175 -0.15 7.50 4.43
CA PRO A 175 0.12 6.30 5.22
C PRO A 175 0.96 5.27 4.45
N VAL A 176 0.77 5.17 3.13
CA VAL A 176 1.55 4.25 2.30
C VAL A 176 3.00 4.71 2.19
N ALA A 177 3.24 5.98 1.87
CA ALA A 177 4.58 6.54 1.80
C ALA A 177 5.32 6.42 3.14
N ALA A 178 4.63 6.64 4.27
CA ALA A 178 5.22 6.44 5.59
C ALA A 178 5.65 4.99 5.83
N LEU A 179 4.80 4.01 5.53
CA LEU A 179 5.16 2.60 5.71
C LEU A 179 6.26 2.13 4.74
N VAL A 180 6.18 2.56 3.48
CA VAL A 180 7.20 2.26 2.47
C VAL A 180 8.53 2.89 2.86
N ALA A 181 8.53 4.13 3.36
CA ALA A 181 9.73 4.79 3.87
C ALA A 181 10.35 4.01 5.04
N LEU A 182 9.53 3.60 6.01
CA LEU A 182 10.00 2.83 7.17
C LEU A 182 10.59 1.48 6.74
N ALA A 183 9.94 0.78 5.82
CA ALA A 183 10.43 -0.49 5.30
C ALA A 183 11.73 -0.33 4.51
N ALA A 184 11.81 0.69 3.64
CA ALA A 184 13.03 1.01 2.89
C ALA A 184 14.17 1.39 3.85
N LEU A 185 13.93 2.30 4.80
CA LEU A 185 14.92 2.70 5.80
C LEU A 185 15.42 1.51 6.62
N ALA A 186 14.52 0.66 7.12
CA ALA A 186 14.89 -0.52 7.87
C ALA A 186 15.77 -1.46 7.03
N ALA A 187 15.40 -1.73 5.79
CA ALA A 187 16.18 -2.58 4.89
C ALA A 187 17.57 -1.99 4.59
N GLU A 188 17.63 -0.70 4.24
CA GLU A 188 18.87 0.02 3.93
C GLU A 188 19.84 0.09 5.12
N ILE A 189 19.33 0.29 6.34
CA ILE A 189 20.13 0.31 7.57
C ILE A 189 20.79 -1.05 7.84
N ILE A 190 20.08 -2.14 7.54
CA ILE A 190 20.61 -3.49 7.84
C ILE A 190 21.59 -3.94 6.75
N ILE A 191 21.35 -3.60 5.48
CA ILE A 191 22.19 -3.94 4.33
C ILE A 191 23.47 -3.10 4.31
N ARG A 192 23.37 -1.81 4.66
CA ARG A 192 24.48 -0.84 4.67
C ARG A 192 25.19 -0.67 3.32
N PRO A 193 24.48 -0.30 2.23
CA PRO A 193 25.11 -0.08 0.92
C PRO A 193 25.96 1.20 0.83
N GLY A 194 25.86 2.08 1.82
CA GLY A 194 26.49 3.40 1.86
C GLY A 194 25.45 4.52 1.97
N TRP A 195 25.77 5.59 2.68
CA TRP A 195 24.81 6.64 3.04
C TRP A 195 24.13 7.28 1.81
N LEU A 196 24.90 7.63 0.79
CA LEU A 196 24.37 8.28 -0.42
C LEU A 196 23.39 7.37 -1.19
N TRP A 197 23.72 6.08 -1.31
CA TRP A 197 22.86 5.10 -2.00
C TRP A 197 21.59 4.81 -1.22
N ALA A 198 21.72 4.64 0.11
CA ALA A 198 20.57 4.43 0.99
C ALA A 198 19.59 5.62 0.96
N VAL A 199 20.09 6.85 1.05
CA VAL A 199 19.24 8.06 1.03
C VAL A 199 18.51 8.18 -0.30
N THR A 200 19.22 8.04 -1.42
CA THR A 200 18.59 8.14 -2.76
C THR A 200 17.58 7.02 -3.01
N ALA A 201 17.86 5.80 -2.56
CA ALA A 201 16.92 4.68 -2.61
C ALA A 201 15.64 4.96 -1.80
N VAL A 202 15.76 5.43 -0.56
CA VAL A 202 14.61 5.79 0.28
C VAL A 202 13.79 6.91 -0.35
N VAL A 203 14.44 7.94 -0.90
CA VAL A 203 13.73 9.04 -1.58
C VAL A 203 13.00 8.53 -2.83
N LEU A 204 13.63 7.65 -3.62
CA LEU A 204 12.98 7.00 -4.77
C LEU A 204 11.74 6.21 -4.32
N ALA A 205 11.86 5.39 -3.28
CA ALA A 205 10.76 4.59 -2.76
C ALA A 205 9.57 5.44 -2.28
N VAL A 206 9.85 6.56 -1.62
CA VAL A 206 8.81 7.51 -1.17
C VAL A 206 8.15 8.20 -2.35
N ALA A 207 8.92 8.65 -3.33
CA ALA A 207 8.38 9.32 -4.51
C ALA A 207 7.50 8.38 -5.34
N GLU A 208 7.97 7.16 -5.59
CA GLU A 208 7.20 6.07 -6.21
C GLU A 208 5.94 5.76 -5.41
N ALA A 209 6.03 5.72 -4.08
CA ALA A 209 4.87 5.46 -3.24
C ALA A 209 3.77 6.49 -3.41
N ILE A 210 4.14 7.77 -3.47
CA ILE A 210 3.18 8.86 -3.68
C ILE A 210 2.60 8.79 -5.10
N ALA A 211 3.44 8.59 -6.12
CA ALA A 211 3.01 8.55 -7.51
C ALA A 211 2.08 7.35 -7.79
N VAL A 212 2.48 6.15 -7.41
CA VAL A 212 1.72 4.92 -7.63
C VAL A 212 0.40 4.92 -6.86
N THR A 213 0.39 5.35 -5.60
CA THR A 213 -0.87 5.42 -4.83
C THR A 213 -1.84 6.42 -5.44
N THR A 214 -1.33 7.56 -5.90
CA THR A 214 -2.11 8.57 -6.60
C THR A 214 -2.70 8.03 -7.92
N LEU A 215 -1.90 7.29 -8.68
CA LEU A 215 -2.36 6.58 -9.87
C LEU A 215 -3.47 5.59 -9.54
N MET A 216 -3.31 4.78 -8.50
CA MET A 216 -4.32 3.82 -8.07
C MET A 216 -5.63 4.49 -7.63
N VAL A 217 -5.56 5.67 -7.01
CA VAL A 217 -6.77 6.47 -6.70
C VAL A 217 -7.44 6.95 -8.00
N GLY A 218 -6.66 7.41 -8.99
CA GLY A 218 -7.18 7.80 -10.30
C GLY A 218 -7.89 6.66 -11.02
N ILE A 219 -7.27 5.48 -11.08
CA ILE A 219 -7.88 4.27 -11.66
C ILE A 219 -9.12 3.85 -10.85
N GLY A 220 -9.04 3.90 -9.51
CA GLY A 220 -10.15 3.63 -8.62
C GLY A 220 -11.34 4.57 -8.82
N ALA A 221 -11.10 5.80 -9.27
CA ALA A 221 -12.14 6.75 -9.65
C ALA A 221 -12.85 6.36 -10.96
N VAL A 222 -12.09 5.89 -11.96
CA VAL A 222 -12.64 5.46 -13.26
C VAL A 222 -13.50 4.21 -13.12
N PHE A 223 -13.09 3.26 -12.29
CA PHE A 223 -13.81 2.00 -12.07
C PHE A 223 -14.57 1.96 -10.73
N ALA A 224 -14.96 3.13 -10.22
CA ALA A 224 -15.63 3.23 -8.93
C ALA A 224 -16.97 2.48 -8.95
N ARG A 225 -17.21 1.67 -7.92
CA ARG A 225 -18.51 1.05 -7.67
C ARG A 225 -19.09 1.65 -6.40
N PHE A 226 -20.21 2.36 -6.52
CA PHE A 226 -20.85 3.05 -5.39
C PHE A 226 -21.98 2.24 -4.73
N ASP A 227 -22.56 1.26 -5.44
CA ASP A 227 -23.62 0.38 -4.92
C ASP A 227 -23.07 -0.98 -4.46
N TRP A 228 -22.20 -0.95 -3.45
CA TRP A 228 -21.65 -2.16 -2.86
C TRP A 228 -22.30 -2.43 -1.49
N THR A 229 -22.71 -3.67 -1.27
CA THR A 229 -23.24 -4.17 0.01
C THR A 229 -22.21 -5.01 0.78
N ASP A 230 -21.24 -5.59 0.08
CA ASP A 230 -20.13 -6.36 0.65
C ASP A 230 -18.80 -5.69 0.27
N ALA A 231 -17.94 -5.45 1.26
CA ALA A 231 -16.63 -4.84 1.08
C ALA A 231 -15.74 -5.62 0.08
N ARG A 232 -16.00 -6.91 -0.13
CA ARG A 232 -15.27 -7.74 -1.12
C ARG A 232 -15.58 -7.36 -2.58
N ARG A 233 -16.77 -6.80 -2.85
CA ARG A 233 -17.21 -6.41 -4.20
C ARG A 233 -16.92 -4.93 -4.52
N MET A 234 -16.26 -4.24 -3.60
CA MET A 234 -16.01 -2.81 -3.67
C MET A 234 -14.96 -2.43 -4.74
N MET A 235 -14.07 -3.37 -5.08
CA MET A 235 -13.08 -3.19 -6.15
C MET A 235 -13.57 -3.89 -7.43
N HIS A 236 -13.57 -3.16 -8.55
CA HIS A 236 -13.88 -3.73 -9.84
C HIS A 236 -12.71 -4.61 -10.32
N PRO A 237 -12.94 -5.87 -10.74
CA PRO A 237 -11.85 -6.76 -11.15
C PRO A 237 -11.01 -6.17 -12.30
N VAL A 238 -11.64 -5.55 -13.29
CA VAL A 238 -10.93 -4.85 -14.39
C VAL A 238 -10.03 -3.72 -13.88
N GLY A 239 -10.50 -2.92 -12.91
CA GLY A 239 -9.68 -1.86 -12.32
C GLY A 239 -8.48 -2.40 -11.55
N VAL A 240 -8.64 -3.56 -10.90
CA VAL A 240 -7.52 -4.28 -10.25
C VAL A 240 -6.52 -4.78 -11.29
N PHE A 241 -6.96 -5.39 -12.39
CA PHE A 241 -6.05 -5.86 -13.45
C PHE A 241 -5.28 -4.70 -14.12
N ILE A 242 -5.96 -3.61 -14.45
CA ILE A 242 -5.32 -2.42 -15.03
C ILE A 242 -4.35 -1.79 -14.02
N GLY A 243 -4.75 -1.67 -12.75
CA GLY A 243 -3.89 -1.17 -11.67
C GLY A 243 -2.64 -2.03 -11.48
N MET A 244 -2.78 -3.35 -11.43
CA MET A 244 -1.64 -4.28 -11.36
C MET A 244 -0.73 -4.17 -12.58
N GLY A 245 -1.30 -4.06 -13.78
CA GLY A 245 -0.54 -3.88 -15.02
C GLY A 245 0.28 -2.60 -15.02
N LEU A 246 -0.35 -1.46 -14.70
CA LEU A 246 0.32 -0.16 -14.65
C LEU A 246 1.37 -0.09 -13.53
N PHE A 247 1.08 -0.66 -12.36
CA PHE A 247 2.07 -0.83 -11.30
C PHE A 247 3.29 -1.59 -11.79
N SER A 248 3.07 -2.72 -12.46
CA SER A 248 4.15 -3.57 -12.97
C SER A 248 4.98 -2.81 -14.01
N ILE A 249 4.34 -2.10 -14.94
CA ILE A 249 5.03 -1.28 -15.95
C ILE A 249 5.90 -0.22 -15.29
N ILE A 250 5.37 0.55 -14.32
CA ILE A 250 6.14 1.59 -13.62
C ILE A 250 7.31 0.96 -12.87
N SER A 251 7.06 -0.10 -12.08
CA SER A 251 8.09 -0.76 -11.27
C SER A 251 9.21 -1.35 -12.13
N ILE A 252 8.85 -2.03 -13.23
CA ILE A 252 9.79 -2.62 -14.18
C ILE A 252 10.57 -1.51 -14.90
N ALA A 253 9.91 -0.46 -15.37
CA ALA A 253 10.57 0.66 -16.02
C ALA A 253 11.57 1.33 -15.08
N SER A 254 11.19 1.60 -13.83
CA SER A 254 12.08 2.18 -12.82
C SER A 254 13.26 1.26 -12.51
N ALA A 255 13.04 -0.04 -12.33
CA ALA A 255 14.12 -1.01 -12.13
C ALA A 255 15.06 -1.08 -13.34
N LEU A 256 14.53 -1.14 -14.56
CA LEU A 256 15.31 -1.17 -15.79
C LEU A 256 16.14 0.11 -15.97
N LEU A 257 15.57 1.29 -15.69
CA LEU A 257 16.30 2.55 -15.74
C LEU A 257 17.50 2.56 -14.79
N LEU A 258 17.34 2.03 -13.57
CA LEU A 258 18.44 1.90 -12.62
C LEU A 258 19.51 0.92 -13.13
N VAL A 259 19.13 -0.25 -13.67
CA VAL A 259 20.08 -1.20 -14.25
C VAL A 259 20.82 -0.60 -15.45
N ILE A 260 20.11 0.06 -16.36
CA ILE A 260 20.68 0.73 -17.53
C ILE A 260 21.63 1.83 -17.09
N SER A 261 21.33 2.56 -16.01
CA SER A 261 22.21 3.61 -15.48
C SER A 261 23.57 3.07 -15.04
N MET A 262 23.59 1.86 -14.48
CA MET A 262 24.80 1.18 -14.06
C MET A 262 25.60 0.68 -15.26
N ALA A 263 24.93 0.07 -16.24
CA ALA A 263 25.56 -0.36 -17.49
C ALA A 263 26.16 0.84 -18.26
N LEU A 264 25.43 1.95 -18.31
CA LEU A 264 25.88 3.17 -18.98
C LEU A 264 27.12 3.76 -18.29
N ALA A 265 27.13 3.86 -16.97
CA ALA A 265 28.30 4.33 -16.22
C ALA A 265 29.53 3.42 -16.43
N ALA A 266 29.33 2.10 -16.51
CA ALA A 266 30.41 1.15 -16.78
C ALA A 266 31.03 1.36 -18.18
N VAL A 267 30.20 1.60 -19.21
CA VAL A 267 30.65 1.79 -20.60
C VAL A 267 31.25 3.17 -20.84
N THR A 268 30.60 4.22 -20.35
CA THR A 268 30.97 5.62 -20.62
C THR A 268 32.03 6.18 -19.65
N ARG A 269 32.35 5.43 -18.58
CA ARG A 269 33.19 5.88 -17.46
C ARG A 269 32.68 7.15 -16.76
N PHE A 270 31.41 7.50 -16.94
CA PHE A 270 30.78 8.57 -16.15
C PHE A 270 30.66 8.17 -14.67
N PRO A 271 30.59 9.15 -13.74
CA PRO A 271 30.37 8.86 -12.33
C PRO A 271 29.06 8.09 -12.11
N LEU A 272 29.15 6.91 -11.50
CA LEU A 272 28.00 6.03 -11.20
C LEU A 272 26.87 6.77 -10.47
N PHE A 273 27.22 7.69 -9.57
CA PHE A 273 26.24 8.44 -8.80
C PHE A 273 25.42 9.40 -9.69
N THR A 274 26.03 10.01 -10.69
CA THR A 274 25.33 10.94 -11.59
C THR A 274 24.35 10.23 -12.52
N THR A 275 24.73 9.07 -13.07
CA THR A 275 23.82 8.27 -13.91
C THR A 275 22.67 7.69 -13.10
N TRP A 276 22.95 7.27 -11.85
CA TRP A 276 21.92 6.83 -10.91
C TRP A 276 20.91 7.93 -10.59
N LEU A 277 21.37 9.14 -10.26
CA LEU A 277 20.48 10.28 -10.01
C LEU A 277 19.66 10.62 -11.26
N ALA A 278 20.27 10.61 -12.45
CA ALA A 278 19.55 10.83 -13.69
C ALA A 278 18.43 9.79 -13.88
N ALA A 279 18.74 8.49 -13.73
CA ALA A 279 17.74 7.42 -13.83
C ALA A 279 16.64 7.55 -12.79
N MET A 280 16.98 7.88 -11.54
CA MET A 280 16.03 8.14 -10.47
C MET A 280 15.09 9.31 -10.82
N THR A 281 15.62 10.43 -11.31
CA THR A 281 14.79 11.59 -11.67
C THR A 281 13.86 11.31 -12.84
N ILE A 282 14.32 10.55 -13.84
CA ILE A 282 13.50 10.14 -14.99
C ILE A 282 12.41 9.16 -14.54
N ALA A 283 12.75 8.18 -13.70
CA ALA A 283 11.79 7.22 -13.15
C ALA A 283 10.69 7.92 -12.35
N VAL A 284 11.08 8.79 -11.41
CA VAL A 284 10.14 9.57 -10.59
C VAL A 284 9.30 10.51 -11.46
N GLY A 285 9.91 11.22 -12.40
CA GLY A 285 9.21 12.11 -13.33
C GLY A 285 8.19 11.37 -14.18
N GLY A 286 8.55 10.19 -14.70
CA GLY A 286 7.66 9.31 -15.45
C GLY A 286 6.50 8.82 -14.61
N ALA A 287 6.76 8.33 -13.39
CA ALA A 287 5.72 7.88 -12.46
C ALA A 287 4.74 9.00 -12.10
N ILE A 288 5.24 10.21 -11.83
CA ILE A 288 4.41 11.39 -11.55
C ILE A 288 3.56 11.77 -12.76
N ALA A 289 4.11 11.74 -13.98
CA ALA A 289 3.38 12.04 -15.20
C ALA A 289 2.23 11.05 -15.42
N VAL A 290 2.49 9.75 -15.26
CA VAL A 290 1.45 8.71 -15.36
C VAL A 290 0.40 8.88 -14.27
N ALA A 291 0.79 9.19 -13.04
CA ALA A 291 -0.13 9.45 -11.93
C ALA A 291 -1.03 10.68 -12.19
N ALA A 292 -0.46 11.76 -12.73
CA ALA A 292 -1.21 12.95 -13.10
C ALA A 292 -2.24 12.65 -14.19
N LEU A 293 -1.86 11.88 -15.22
CA LEU A 293 -2.79 11.41 -16.25
C LEU A 293 -3.91 10.55 -15.64
N GLY A 294 -3.58 9.63 -14.73
CA GLY A 294 -4.56 8.81 -14.02
C GLY A 294 -5.60 9.63 -13.26
N ILE A 295 -5.17 10.69 -12.56
CA ILE A 295 -6.10 11.62 -11.88
C ILE A 295 -6.96 12.37 -12.90
N LEU A 296 -6.38 12.85 -14.00
CA LEU A 296 -7.13 13.61 -15.02
C LEU A 296 -8.24 12.76 -15.65
N PHE A 297 -7.93 11.51 -16.02
CA PHE A 297 -8.94 10.56 -16.50
C PHE A 297 -10.01 10.26 -15.45
N GLY A 298 -9.61 10.02 -14.19
CA GLY A 298 -10.54 9.84 -13.09
C GLY A 298 -11.47 11.04 -12.88
N ASN A 299 -10.95 12.26 -12.98
CA ASN A 299 -11.72 13.49 -12.84
C ASN A 299 -12.71 13.68 -14.00
N GLN A 300 -12.31 13.39 -15.24
CA GLN A 300 -13.22 13.45 -16.40
C GLN A 300 -14.37 12.45 -16.25
N HIS A 301 -14.07 11.23 -15.82
CA HIS A 301 -15.08 10.20 -15.62
C HIS A 301 -16.08 10.59 -14.52
N LEU A 302 -15.60 11.06 -13.37
CA LEU A 302 -16.48 11.49 -12.28
C LEU A 302 -17.35 12.70 -12.67
N ARG A 303 -16.83 13.66 -13.43
CA ARG A 303 -17.63 14.77 -13.98
C ARG A 303 -18.74 14.30 -14.91
N GLY A 304 -18.50 13.24 -15.69
CA GLY A 304 -19.53 12.63 -16.54
C GLY A 304 -20.73 12.10 -15.74
N LEU A 305 -20.51 11.67 -14.49
CA LEU A 305 -21.57 11.22 -13.58
C LEU A 305 -22.36 12.38 -12.94
N GLU A 306 -21.87 13.63 -13.00
CA GLU A 306 -22.58 14.80 -12.49
C GLU A 306 -23.65 15.32 -13.47
N VAL A 307 -23.57 14.92 -14.75
CA VAL A 307 -24.40 15.46 -15.86
C VAL A 307 -25.50 14.47 -16.31
N GLY A 308 -25.44 13.22 -15.87
CA GLY A 308 -26.43 12.17 -16.19
C GLY A 308 -27.36 11.88 -15.03
#